data_AF-A0A177FEV6-F1
#
_entry.id   AF-A0A177FEV6-F1
#
_cell.length_a   1.000
_cell.length_b   1.000
_cell.length_c   1.000
_cell.angle_alpha   90.00
_cell.angle_beta   90.00
_cell.angle_gamma   90.00
#
_symmetry.space_group_name_H-M   'P 1'
#
loop_
_entity.id
_entity.type
_entity.pdbx_description
1 polymer ?
#
loop_
_entity_poly.entity_id
_entity_poly.type
_entity_poly.pdbx_seq_one_letter_code
_entity_poly.pdbx_strand_id
1 'polypeptide(L)'
;MSSSSAAPSSSLLRGSAVLVIWGRVHGYEDPEVERLLNDWWTYEHLPERLALPGFHRTRRYYYNSSSPVEGGRGDQVTTASRSSNYMVLYEVSSLVALTSPEYMHALNNPTPGTRKYMRVLSGMNRSACRVLASTSRPEFAACKVGGAGGTLGHIVFEAPAAADTRAKLQDWLSGDGWRSLCAKHSSLLAMHVLQHDEAATRSGSSTKSYDEVDFQRGPESAALKWMVLLEITDPLGSPFASYGPQSDDIKQGLRKHDVDLSTVTQELFGLFVVMEE
;
A
#
# COMPACT_ATOMS: atom_id res chain seq x y z
N MET A 1 30.22 22.74 -16.63
CA MET A 1 29.55 21.83 -15.68
C MET A 1 28.19 22.44 -15.38
N SER A 2 27.15 22.00 -16.09
CA SER A 2 25.80 22.52 -15.88
C SER A 2 25.18 21.76 -14.71
N SER A 3 25.08 22.41 -13.55
CA SER A 3 24.34 21.86 -12.41
C SER A 3 22.85 21.90 -12.76
N SER A 4 22.33 20.77 -13.22
CA SER A 4 20.89 20.55 -13.29
C SER A 4 20.34 20.60 -11.88
N SER A 5 19.79 21.76 -11.49
CA SER A 5 18.92 21.88 -10.33
C SER A 5 17.67 21.04 -10.61
N ALA A 6 17.71 19.76 -10.24
CA ALA A 6 16.50 18.95 -10.19
C ALA A 6 15.47 19.71 -9.36
N ALA A 7 14.27 19.89 -9.91
CA ALA A 7 13.18 20.51 -9.18
C ALA A 7 13.00 19.78 -7.84
N PRO A 8 12.72 20.49 -6.74
CA PRO A 8 12.45 19.85 -5.46
C PRO A 8 11.39 18.76 -5.64
N SER A 9 11.68 17.53 -5.21
CA SER A 9 10.71 16.45 -5.26
C SER A 9 9.56 16.79 -4.32
N SER A 10 8.36 16.99 -4.85
CA SER A 10 7.12 17.05 -4.06
C SER A 10 6.65 15.66 -3.61
N SER A 11 7.47 14.62 -3.80
CA SER A 11 7.13 13.24 -3.49
C SER A 11 7.98 12.67 -2.38
N LEU A 12 7.30 11.99 -1.46
CA LEU A 12 7.94 11.10 -0.49
C LEU A 12 8.22 9.70 -1.06
N LEU A 13 7.69 9.35 -2.24
CA LEU A 13 7.95 8.09 -2.93
C LEU A 13 9.24 8.16 -3.77
N ARG A 14 9.87 7.01 -3.99
CA ARG A 14 11.05 6.83 -4.86
C ARG A 14 10.66 6.11 -6.15
N GLY A 15 10.68 6.85 -7.25
CA GLY A 15 10.35 6.33 -8.58
C GLY A 15 8.90 6.60 -9.01
N SER A 16 8.54 6.05 -10.16
CA SER A 16 7.26 6.34 -10.84
C SER A 16 6.21 5.24 -10.69
N ALA A 17 6.54 4.16 -9.98
CA ALA A 17 5.64 3.05 -9.74
C ALA A 17 5.84 2.45 -8.34
N VAL A 18 4.81 1.78 -7.85
CA VAL A 18 4.81 1.12 -6.54
C VAL A 18 4.11 -0.23 -6.68
N LEU A 19 4.69 -1.30 -6.16
CA LEU A 19 3.97 -2.55 -5.91
C LEU A 19 3.37 -2.50 -4.51
N VAL A 20 2.05 -2.56 -4.42
CA VAL A 20 1.31 -2.58 -3.16
C VAL A 20 0.75 -3.98 -2.95
N ILE A 21 1.04 -4.59 -1.79
CA ILE A 21 0.41 -5.85 -1.37
C ILE A 21 -0.17 -5.62 0.01
N TRP A 22 -1.47 -5.91 0.20
CA TRP A 22 -2.15 -5.65 1.46
C TRP A 22 -3.28 -6.63 1.73
N GLY A 23 -3.59 -6.86 3.00
CA GLY A 23 -4.74 -7.66 3.41
C GLY A 23 -4.44 -8.52 4.61
N ARG A 24 -5.33 -9.47 4.85
CA ARG A 24 -5.29 -10.36 6.01
C ARG A 24 -4.34 -11.52 5.74
N VAL A 25 -3.57 -11.88 6.76
CA VAL A 25 -2.86 -13.16 6.81
C VAL A 25 -3.65 -14.11 7.71
N HIS A 26 -3.96 -15.30 7.21
CA HIS A 26 -4.77 -16.31 7.91
C HIS A 26 -3.88 -17.41 8.51
N GLY A 27 -4.27 -17.95 9.68
CA GLY A 27 -3.61 -19.13 10.25
C GLY A 27 -2.26 -18.85 10.92
N TYR A 28 -2.01 -17.58 11.25
CA TYR A 28 -0.81 -17.07 11.92
C TYR A 28 -1.20 -16.26 13.17
N GLU A 29 -2.24 -16.72 13.88
CA GLU A 29 -2.68 -16.09 15.13
C GLU A 29 -1.82 -16.49 16.34
N ASP A 30 -0.98 -17.53 16.19
CA ASP A 30 0.08 -17.89 17.13
C ASP A 30 1.25 -16.90 17.01
N PRO A 31 1.61 -16.18 18.10
CA PRO A 31 2.70 -15.21 18.09
C PRO A 31 4.04 -15.75 17.61
N GLU A 32 4.39 -17.01 17.89
CA GLU A 32 5.66 -17.58 17.47
C GLU A 32 5.68 -17.88 15.96
N VAL A 33 4.54 -18.31 15.42
CA VAL A 33 4.38 -18.54 13.98
C VAL A 33 4.38 -17.20 13.23
N GLU A 34 3.70 -16.17 13.77
CA GLU A 34 3.74 -14.81 13.24
C GLU A 34 5.15 -14.21 13.27
N ARG A 35 5.91 -14.47 14.34
CA ARG A 35 7.32 -14.06 14.44
C ARG A 35 8.16 -14.66 13.31
N LEU A 36 8.01 -15.96 13.05
CA LEU A 36 8.74 -16.64 11.96
C LEU A 36 8.34 -16.15 10.56
N LEU A 37 7.06 -15.80 10.36
CA LEU A 37 6.62 -15.14 9.12
C LEU A 37 7.30 -13.78 8.95
N ASN A 38 7.36 -13.00 10.03
CA ASN A 38 8.01 -11.68 10.02
C ASN A 38 9.52 -11.77 9.82
N ASP A 39 10.18 -12.78 10.39
CA ASP A 39 11.60 -13.05 10.15
C ASP A 39 11.85 -13.35 8.67
N TRP A 40 11.07 -14.25 8.06
CA TRP A 40 11.19 -14.54 6.63
C TRP A 40 11.02 -13.27 5.79
N TRP A 41 9.96 -12.50 6.04
CA TRP A 41 9.68 -11.33 5.24
C TRP A 41 10.82 -10.31 5.36
N THR A 42 11.31 -10.08 6.59
CA THR A 42 12.32 -9.06 6.90
C THR A 42 13.73 -9.46 6.47
N TYR A 43 14.15 -10.70 6.73
CA TYR A 43 15.54 -11.13 6.55
C TYR A 43 15.80 -11.85 5.23
N GLU A 44 14.74 -12.30 4.53
CA GLU A 44 14.86 -13.02 3.26
C GLU A 44 14.11 -12.30 2.13
N HIS A 45 12.80 -12.08 2.28
CA HIS A 45 11.98 -11.61 1.17
C HIS A 45 12.23 -10.14 0.79
N LEU A 46 12.25 -9.21 1.75
CA LEU A 46 12.52 -7.80 1.44
C LEU A 46 13.91 -7.60 0.84
N PRO A 47 15.01 -8.17 1.39
CA PRO A 47 16.34 -8.07 0.78
C PRO A 47 16.41 -8.66 -0.63
N GLU A 48 15.76 -9.81 -0.88
CA GLU A 48 15.69 -10.42 -2.22
C GLU A 48 15.09 -9.44 -3.24
N ARG A 49 13.99 -8.75 -2.88
CA ARG A 49 13.35 -7.78 -3.79
C ARG A 49 14.16 -6.51 -3.95
N LEU A 50 14.73 -6.00 -2.86
CA LEU A 50 15.50 -4.77 -2.86
C LEU A 50 16.82 -4.90 -3.64
N ALA A 51 17.38 -6.11 -3.75
CA ALA A 51 18.55 -6.37 -4.57
C ALA A 51 18.27 -6.34 -6.09
N LEU A 52 17.01 -6.25 -6.52
CA LEU A 52 16.67 -6.26 -7.94
C LEU A 52 16.84 -4.86 -8.57
N PRO A 53 17.31 -4.79 -9.83
CA PRO A 53 17.43 -3.52 -10.53
C PRO A 53 16.13 -2.71 -10.55
N GLY A 54 16.22 -1.47 -10.11
CA GLY A 54 15.09 -0.54 -10.09
C GLY A 54 14.18 -0.65 -8.86
N PHE A 55 14.53 -1.43 -7.85
CA PHE A 55 13.87 -1.42 -6.53
C PHE A 55 14.61 -0.49 -5.58
N HIS A 56 13.97 0.60 -5.16
CA HIS A 56 14.63 1.66 -4.40
C HIS A 56 14.39 1.58 -2.90
N ARG A 57 13.20 1.13 -2.51
CA ARG A 57 12.78 1.07 -1.11
C ARG A 57 11.66 0.08 -0.89
N THR A 58 11.70 -0.59 0.24
CA THR A 58 10.58 -1.39 0.74
C THR A 58 10.09 -0.86 2.07
N ARG A 59 8.77 -0.83 2.25
CA ARG A 59 8.12 -0.42 3.49
C ARG A 59 7.08 -1.45 3.87
N ARG A 60 7.15 -2.01 5.08
CA ARG A 60 6.11 -2.88 5.63
C ARG A 60 5.34 -2.14 6.72
N TYR A 61 4.06 -2.41 6.73
CA TYR A 61 3.11 -1.89 7.68
C TYR A 61 2.27 -3.02 8.24
N TYR A 62 1.74 -2.78 9.43
CA TYR A 62 0.92 -3.73 10.17
C TYR A 62 -0.35 -3.04 10.66
N TYR A 63 -1.41 -3.79 10.88
CA TYR A 63 -2.58 -3.36 11.63
C TYR A 63 -3.23 -4.56 12.30
N ASN A 64 -3.36 -4.49 13.63
CA ASN A 64 -4.11 -5.48 14.38
C ASN A 64 -5.54 -4.98 14.55
N SER A 65 -6.50 -5.58 13.86
CA SER A 65 -7.90 -5.34 14.18
C SER A 65 -8.34 -6.36 15.24
N SER A 66 -8.59 -5.88 16.45
CA SER A 66 -9.44 -6.58 17.40
C SER A 66 -10.90 -6.24 17.08
N SER A 67 -11.56 -7.05 16.24
CA SER A 67 -13.01 -6.96 16.12
C SER A 67 -13.64 -7.70 17.31
N PRO A 68 -14.60 -7.11 18.04
CA PRO A 68 -15.50 -7.89 18.86
C PRO A 68 -16.19 -8.89 17.94
N VAL A 69 -16.07 -10.19 18.22
CA VAL A 69 -16.94 -11.17 17.59
C VAL A 69 -18.34 -10.85 18.13
N GLU A 70 -19.27 -10.42 17.26
CA GLU A 70 -20.68 -10.37 17.64
C GLU A 70 -21.12 -11.79 17.98
N GLY A 71 -21.10 -12.11 19.27
CA GLY A 71 -21.50 -13.40 19.79
C GLY A 71 -22.99 -13.61 19.56
N GLY A 72 -23.31 -14.60 18.73
CA GLY A 72 -24.59 -15.27 18.79
C GLY A 72 -24.89 -15.68 20.24
N ARG A 73 -26.13 -15.47 20.65
CA ARG A 73 -26.63 -15.74 22.01
C ARG A 73 -26.18 -17.13 22.50
N GLY A 74 -25.40 -17.18 23.59
CA GLY A 74 -25.20 -18.37 24.42
C GLY A 74 -23.75 -18.63 24.82
N ASP A 75 -23.41 -18.34 26.09
CA ASP A 75 -22.44 -19.02 26.96
C ASP A 75 -21.17 -19.69 26.37
N GLN A 76 -20.51 -19.05 25.40
CA GLN A 76 -19.11 -19.33 25.09
C GLN A 76 -18.28 -18.07 25.28
N VAL A 77 -17.23 -18.18 26.09
CA VAL A 77 -16.14 -17.21 26.18
C VAL A 77 -15.64 -16.98 24.77
N THR A 78 -16.00 -15.83 24.18
CA THR A 78 -15.59 -15.46 22.83
C THR A 78 -14.11 -15.12 22.86
N THR A 79 -13.28 -16.01 22.33
CA THR A 79 -11.90 -15.65 21.98
C THR A 79 -11.99 -14.58 20.90
N ALA A 80 -11.52 -13.37 21.19
CA ALA A 80 -11.44 -12.31 20.18
C ALA A 80 -10.67 -12.86 18.98
N SER A 81 -11.31 -12.92 17.80
CA SER A 81 -10.61 -13.28 16.57
C SER A 81 -9.68 -12.12 16.22
N ARG A 82 -8.41 -12.25 16.65
CA ARG A 82 -7.35 -11.33 16.25
C ARG A 82 -7.05 -11.61 14.78
N SER A 83 -6.95 -10.55 13.99
CA SER A 83 -6.41 -10.67 12.65
C SER A 83 -5.29 -9.70 12.41
N SER A 84 -4.23 -10.26 11.87
CA SER A 84 -3.07 -9.53 11.43
C SER A 84 -3.27 -9.10 9.98
N ASN A 85 -3.49 -7.81 9.79
CA ASN A 85 -3.48 -7.20 8.47
C ASN A 85 -2.09 -6.64 8.22
N TYR A 86 -1.54 -6.94 7.05
CA TYR A 86 -0.24 -6.44 6.63
C TYR A 86 -0.39 -5.62 5.37
N MET A 87 0.53 -4.69 5.19
CA MET A 87 0.77 -4.04 3.91
C MET A 87 2.28 -4.00 3.65
N VAL A 88 2.67 -4.15 2.39
CA VAL A 88 4.01 -3.85 1.91
C VAL A 88 3.94 -2.98 0.66
N LEU A 89 4.85 -2.01 0.60
CA LEU A 89 5.12 -1.19 -0.57
C LEU A 89 6.52 -1.49 -1.06
N TYR A 90 6.66 -1.76 -2.36
CA TYR A 90 7.95 -1.74 -3.06
C TYR A 90 7.94 -0.54 -4.00
N GLU A 91 8.79 0.44 -3.72
CA GLU A 91 8.96 1.63 -4.52
C GLU A 91 10.00 1.37 -5.60
N VAL A 92 9.61 1.54 -6.85
CA VAL A 92 10.40 1.13 -7.99
C VAL A 92 10.51 2.23 -9.03
N SER A 93 11.59 2.18 -9.81
CA SER A 93 11.90 3.18 -10.83
C SER A 93 10.74 3.41 -11.80
N SER A 94 10.08 2.32 -12.24
CA SER A 94 8.92 2.32 -13.12
C SER A 94 8.19 0.98 -13.10
N LEU A 95 7.01 0.91 -13.73
CA LEU A 95 6.27 -0.35 -13.93
C LEU A 95 7.10 -1.43 -14.65
N VAL A 96 8.07 -1.03 -15.49
CA VAL A 96 8.96 -1.98 -16.20
C VAL A 96 9.80 -2.80 -15.23
N ALA A 97 10.19 -2.24 -14.07
CA ALA A 97 10.92 -2.99 -13.06
C ALA A 97 10.09 -4.16 -12.49
N LEU A 98 8.75 -4.05 -12.49
CA LEU A 98 7.82 -5.10 -12.03
C LEU A 98 7.48 -6.13 -13.12
N THR A 99 8.08 -6.00 -14.31
CA THR A 99 7.94 -6.94 -15.42
C THR A 99 9.29 -7.31 -16.04
N SER A 100 10.39 -6.91 -15.41
CA SER A 100 11.74 -7.11 -15.93
C SER A 100 12.14 -8.59 -15.92
N PRO A 101 13.07 -9.01 -16.78
CA PRO A 101 13.60 -10.38 -16.76
C PRO A 101 14.15 -10.79 -15.39
N GLU A 102 14.83 -9.89 -14.68
CA GLU A 102 15.41 -10.14 -13.36
C GLU A 102 14.32 -10.35 -12.30
N TYR A 103 13.29 -9.50 -12.30
CA TYR A 103 12.15 -9.64 -11.40
C TYR A 103 11.37 -10.93 -11.67
N MET A 104 11.11 -11.22 -12.94
CA MET A 104 10.43 -12.45 -13.36
C MET A 104 11.26 -13.69 -13.05
N HIS A 105 12.60 -13.60 -13.14
CA HIS A 105 13.49 -14.69 -12.76
C HIS A 105 13.39 -14.98 -11.26
N ALA A 106 13.45 -13.96 -10.40
CA ALA A 106 13.31 -14.12 -8.95
C ALA A 106 11.96 -14.76 -8.57
N LEU A 107 10.87 -14.28 -9.19
CA LEU A 107 9.54 -14.85 -8.99
C LEU A 107 9.38 -16.31 -9.48
N ASN A 108 10.15 -16.72 -10.48
CA ASN A 108 10.14 -18.10 -10.99
C ASN A 108 11.18 -19.01 -10.32
N ASN A 109 12.03 -18.48 -9.45
CA ASN A 109 13.02 -19.23 -8.68
C ASN A 109 12.92 -18.86 -7.20
N PRO A 110 11.76 -19.10 -6.56
CA PRO A 110 11.55 -18.67 -5.19
C PRO A 110 12.57 -19.30 -4.24
N THR A 111 13.01 -18.56 -3.25
CA THR A 111 13.78 -19.08 -2.12
C THR A 111 13.00 -20.15 -1.33
N PRO A 112 13.67 -20.98 -0.52
CA PRO A 112 12.99 -21.94 0.35
C PRO A 112 11.97 -21.29 1.28
N GLY A 113 12.27 -20.13 1.88
CA GLY A 113 11.33 -19.40 2.71
C GLY A 113 10.13 -18.88 1.90
N THR A 114 10.36 -18.34 0.71
CA THR A 114 9.27 -17.87 -0.17
C THR A 114 8.30 -19.00 -0.51
N ARG A 115 8.79 -20.19 -0.86
CA ARG A 115 7.90 -21.38 -1.05
C ARG A 115 7.10 -21.71 0.20
N LYS A 116 7.72 -21.63 1.37
CA LYS A 116 7.07 -21.98 2.65
C LYS A 116 5.98 -20.98 3.06
N TYR A 117 6.20 -19.69 2.88
CA TYR A 117 5.36 -18.64 3.46
C TYR A 117 4.40 -17.98 2.47
N MET A 118 4.66 -17.97 1.16
CA MET A 118 3.76 -17.31 0.19
C MET A 118 2.32 -17.84 0.23
N ARG A 119 2.12 -19.14 0.49
CA ARG A 119 0.80 -19.78 0.63
C ARG A 119 -0.11 -19.14 1.69
N VAL A 120 0.47 -18.44 2.66
CA VAL A 120 -0.25 -17.86 3.81
C VAL A 120 -0.71 -16.43 3.52
N LEU A 121 -0.21 -15.86 2.42
CA LEU A 121 -0.57 -14.55 1.90
C LEU A 121 -1.72 -14.64 0.89
N SER A 122 -2.44 -15.78 0.83
CA SER A 122 -3.53 -16.03 -0.11
C SER A 122 -4.70 -15.05 0.04
N GLY A 123 -4.91 -14.50 1.24
CA GLY A 123 -5.89 -13.46 1.54
C GLY A 123 -5.39 -12.04 1.24
N MET A 124 -4.17 -11.87 0.72
CA MET A 124 -3.63 -10.56 0.38
C MET A 124 -3.96 -10.18 -1.07
N ASN A 125 -4.34 -8.92 -1.24
CA ASN A 125 -4.42 -8.26 -2.52
C ASN A 125 -3.02 -7.87 -3.01
N ARG A 126 -2.85 -7.81 -4.34
CA ARG A 126 -1.62 -7.37 -4.99
C ARG A 126 -1.96 -6.40 -6.10
N SER A 127 -1.22 -5.30 -6.19
CA SER A 127 -1.41 -4.27 -7.20
C SER A 127 -0.08 -3.62 -7.58
N ALA A 128 0.37 -3.87 -8.81
CA ALA A 128 1.38 -3.03 -9.44
C ALA A 128 0.72 -1.72 -9.86
N CYS A 129 1.27 -0.59 -9.44
CA CYS A 129 0.67 0.72 -9.67
C CYS A 129 1.62 1.70 -10.34
N ARG A 130 1.07 2.53 -11.24
CA ARG A 130 1.72 3.78 -11.68
C ARG A 130 1.38 4.89 -10.67
N VAL A 131 2.36 5.73 -10.34
CA VAL A 131 2.12 6.97 -9.59
C VAL A 131 1.54 8.01 -10.56
N LEU A 132 0.28 8.39 -10.36
CA LEU A 132 -0.40 9.43 -11.15
C LEU A 132 -0.03 10.82 -10.68
N ALA A 133 -0.05 11.01 -9.36
CA ALA A 133 0.28 12.26 -8.72
C ALA A 133 0.89 11.99 -7.35
N SER A 134 1.80 12.87 -6.93
CA SER A 134 2.35 12.84 -5.60
C SER A 134 2.60 14.25 -5.12
N THR A 135 2.10 14.56 -3.94
CA THR A 135 2.26 15.86 -3.31
C THR A 135 2.64 15.67 -1.85
N SER A 136 3.46 16.55 -1.31
CA SER A 136 3.88 16.59 0.08
C SER A 136 3.70 17.99 0.61
N ARG A 137 3.78 18.13 1.93
CA ARG A 137 3.85 19.45 2.53
C ARG A 137 5.08 20.21 1.99
N PRO A 138 4.99 21.54 1.79
CA PRO A 138 6.08 22.33 1.22
C PRO A 138 7.35 22.31 2.07
N GLU A 139 7.23 22.07 3.37
CA GLU A 139 8.34 21.89 4.30
C GLU A 139 9.25 20.71 3.90
N PHE A 140 8.72 19.72 3.17
CA PHE A 140 9.48 18.58 2.65
C PHE A 140 10.08 18.82 1.25
N ALA A 141 9.92 20.01 0.64
CA ALA A 141 10.42 20.27 -0.71
C ALA A 141 11.95 20.08 -0.82
N ALA A 142 12.69 20.30 0.26
CA ALA A 142 14.14 20.09 0.29
C ALA A 142 14.56 18.61 0.47
N CYS A 143 13.62 17.71 0.79
CA CYS A 143 13.89 16.30 1.01
C CYS A 143 14.18 15.60 -0.32
N LYS A 144 15.45 15.28 -0.56
CA LYS A 144 15.91 14.65 -1.81
C LYS A 144 15.65 13.15 -1.87
N VAL A 145 15.52 12.51 -0.72
CA VAL A 145 15.50 11.05 -0.58
C VAL A 145 14.09 10.52 -0.25
N GLY A 146 13.07 11.36 -0.37
CA GLY A 146 11.70 11.05 0.03
C GLY A 146 11.53 11.00 1.56
N GLY A 147 10.50 10.29 2.02
CA GLY A 147 10.16 10.14 3.43
C GLY A 147 9.10 9.07 3.66
N ALA A 148 8.67 8.88 4.90
CA ALA A 148 7.58 7.97 5.26
C ALA A 148 6.84 8.49 6.50
N GLY A 149 5.52 8.36 6.51
CA GLY A 149 4.69 8.53 7.70
C GLY A 149 4.81 7.33 8.64
N GLY A 150 4.62 7.57 9.94
CA GLY A 150 4.48 6.51 10.94
C GLY A 150 3.18 5.72 10.80
N THR A 151 2.16 6.35 10.21
CA THR A 151 0.90 5.72 9.81
C THR A 151 0.66 5.99 8.33
N LEU A 152 0.12 4.98 7.65
CA LEU A 152 -0.28 5.05 6.25
C LEU A 152 -1.78 4.82 6.14
N GLY A 153 -2.49 5.84 5.66
CA GLY A 153 -3.86 5.68 5.19
C GLY A 153 -3.89 5.11 3.78
N HIS A 154 -4.61 4.02 3.59
CA HIS A 154 -4.78 3.37 2.29
C HIS A 154 -6.25 3.41 1.91
N ILE A 155 -6.56 4.05 0.78
CA ILE A 155 -7.91 4.15 0.24
C ILE A 155 -7.90 3.52 -1.14
N VAL A 156 -8.81 2.59 -1.41
CA VAL A 156 -8.97 1.95 -2.72
C VAL A 156 -10.39 2.22 -3.22
N PHE A 157 -10.54 2.52 -4.51
CA PHE A 157 -11.84 2.76 -5.12
C PHE A 157 -11.83 2.51 -6.63
N GLU A 158 -13.02 2.34 -7.21
CA GLU A 158 -13.18 2.33 -8.66
C GLU A 158 -13.15 3.77 -9.20
N ALA A 159 -12.20 4.05 -10.07
CA ALA A 159 -12.05 5.36 -10.70
C ALA A 159 -13.22 5.63 -11.66
N PRO A 160 -13.64 6.90 -11.83
CA PRO A 160 -14.70 7.26 -12.75
C PRO A 160 -14.47 6.72 -14.17
N ALA A 161 -15.52 6.26 -14.84
CA ALA A 161 -15.41 5.67 -16.18
C ALA A 161 -15.00 6.69 -17.25
N ALA A 162 -15.42 7.95 -17.11
CA ALA A 162 -15.08 9.03 -18.03
C ALA A 162 -13.65 9.57 -17.78
N ALA A 163 -12.85 9.68 -18.85
CA ALA A 163 -11.47 10.17 -18.77
C ALA A 163 -11.38 11.59 -18.22
N ASP A 164 -12.27 12.49 -18.65
CA ASP A 164 -12.29 13.87 -18.19
C ASP A 164 -12.60 13.99 -16.70
N THR A 165 -13.51 13.14 -16.19
CA THR A 165 -13.82 13.08 -14.75
C THR A 165 -12.61 12.57 -13.96
N ARG A 166 -11.89 11.56 -14.47
CA ARG A 166 -10.64 11.09 -13.85
C ARG A 166 -9.57 12.18 -13.81
N ALA A 167 -9.38 12.93 -14.90
CA ALA A 167 -8.42 14.03 -14.94
C ALA A 167 -8.75 15.09 -13.89
N LYS A 168 -10.02 15.52 -13.82
CA LYS A 168 -10.50 16.46 -12.79
C LYS A 168 -10.30 15.91 -11.37
N LEU A 169 -10.55 14.62 -11.15
CA LEU A 169 -10.32 13.98 -9.86
C LEU A 169 -8.84 13.99 -9.46
N GLN A 170 -7.93 13.67 -10.39
CA GLN A 170 -6.49 13.71 -10.15
C GLN A 170 -6.00 15.13 -9.83
N ASP A 171 -6.47 16.13 -10.59
CA ASP A 171 -6.15 17.54 -10.36
C ASP A 171 -6.67 18.02 -9.00
N TRP A 172 -7.91 17.64 -8.65
CA TRP A 172 -8.47 17.96 -7.34
C TRP A 172 -7.69 17.29 -6.22
N LEU A 173 -7.39 16.00 -6.31
CA LEU A 173 -6.61 15.27 -5.29
C LEU A 173 -5.26 15.99 -5.08
N SER A 174 -4.49 16.22 -6.14
CA SER A 174 -3.16 16.85 -6.03
C SER A 174 -3.18 18.36 -5.73
N GLY A 175 -4.33 19.03 -5.88
CA GLY A 175 -4.52 20.46 -5.67
C GLY A 175 -5.41 20.79 -4.46
N ASP A 176 -6.67 21.13 -4.73
CA ASP A 176 -7.62 21.66 -3.74
C ASP A 176 -7.96 20.64 -2.64
N GLY A 177 -8.09 19.36 -3.00
CA GLY A 177 -8.32 18.25 -2.08
C GLY A 177 -7.16 18.12 -1.08
N TRP A 178 -5.92 18.07 -1.58
CA TRP A 178 -4.73 18.09 -0.73
C TRP A 178 -4.68 19.29 0.22
N ARG A 179 -4.90 20.50 -0.31
CA ARG A 179 -4.87 21.74 0.50
C ARG A 179 -5.94 21.74 1.58
N SER A 180 -7.15 21.29 1.27
CA SER A 180 -8.25 21.15 2.23
C SER A 180 -7.92 20.15 3.34
N LEU A 181 -7.39 18.97 2.98
CA LEU A 181 -6.98 17.95 3.95
C LEU A 181 -5.86 18.46 4.86
N CYS A 182 -4.85 19.14 4.30
CA CYS A 182 -3.75 19.72 5.09
C CYS A 182 -4.20 20.79 6.09
N ALA A 183 -5.22 21.57 5.75
CA ALA A 183 -5.78 22.60 6.62
C ALA A 183 -6.50 22.01 7.84
N LYS A 184 -7.05 20.80 7.70
CA LYS A 184 -7.80 20.09 8.76
C LYS A 184 -6.95 19.11 9.55
N HIS A 185 -5.92 18.55 8.92
CA HIS A 185 -5.08 17.51 9.51
C HIS A 185 -3.61 17.93 9.47
N SER A 186 -3.13 18.51 10.57
CA SER A 186 -1.73 18.90 10.74
C SER A 186 -0.76 17.70 10.66
N SER A 187 -1.23 16.49 10.92
CA SER A 187 -0.44 15.25 10.87
C SER A 187 -0.20 14.69 9.45
N LEU A 188 -0.92 15.15 8.43
CA LEU A 188 -0.69 14.69 7.04
C LEU A 188 0.65 15.21 6.52
N LEU A 189 1.48 14.34 5.97
CA LEU A 189 2.80 14.66 5.42
C LEU A 189 2.79 14.70 3.89
N ALA A 190 2.12 13.72 3.27
CA ALA A 190 2.01 13.59 1.82
C ALA A 190 0.78 12.81 1.40
N MET A 191 0.43 12.95 0.12
CA MET A 191 -0.58 12.15 -0.55
C MET A 191 -0.05 11.65 -1.89
N HIS A 192 -0.28 10.36 -2.16
CA HIS A 192 0.10 9.70 -3.39
C HIS A 192 -1.14 9.08 -4.06
N VAL A 193 -1.37 9.45 -5.32
CA VAL A 193 -2.45 8.90 -6.14
C VAL A 193 -1.86 7.85 -7.06
N LEU A 194 -2.38 6.64 -6.98
CA LEU A 194 -1.88 5.47 -7.69
C LEU A 194 -2.96 4.92 -8.62
N GLN A 195 -2.55 4.48 -9.80
CA GLN A 195 -3.41 3.74 -10.73
C GLN A 195 -2.94 2.29 -10.80
N HIS A 196 -3.86 1.37 -10.56
CA HIS A 196 -3.64 -0.06 -10.77
C HIS A 196 -3.31 -0.36 -12.24
N ASP A 197 -2.28 -1.16 -12.47
CA ASP A 197 -1.92 -1.74 -13.75
C ASP A 197 -2.18 -3.25 -13.73
N GLU A 198 -3.26 -3.65 -14.41
CA GLU A 198 -3.72 -5.03 -14.43
C GLU A 198 -2.71 -5.96 -15.14
N ALA A 199 -2.03 -5.48 -16.18
CA ALA A 199 -1.07 -6.29 -16.92
C ALA A 199 0.18 -6.58 -16.08
N ALA A 200 0.78 -5.55 -15.47
CA ALA A 200 1.93 -5.71 -14.58
C ALA A 200 1.57 -6.44 -13.27
N THR A 201 0.34 -6.31 -12.81
CA THR A 201 -0.15 -7.11 -11.69
C THR A 201 -0.23 -8.59 -12.09
N ARG A 202 -0.93 -8.94 -13.16
CA ARG A 202 -1.08 -10.35 -13.58
C ARG A 202 0.24 -11.02 -13.93
N SER A 203 1.18 -10.30 -14.54
CA SER A 203 2.48 -10.88 -14.90
C SER A 203 3.20 -11.47 -13.68
N GLY A 204 3.22 -10.74 -12.55
CA GLY A 204 3.91 -11.25 -11.36
C GLY A 204 3.10 -12.20 -10.48
N SER A 205 1.77 -12.30 -10.62
CA SER A 205 0.95 -13.23 -9.82
C SER A 205 0.75 -14.58 -10.51
N SER A 206 1.27 -14.74 -11.74
CA SER A 206 1.21 -15.97 -12.54
C SER A 206 2.53 -16.77 -12.54
N THR A 207 3.42 -16.48 -11.59
CA THR A 207 4.76 -17.08 -11.47
C THR A 207 4.83 -18.14 -10.38
N LYS A 208 5.92 -18.94 -10.37
CA LYS A 208 6.11 -20.04 -9.40
C LYS A 208 6.06 -19.65 -7.92
N SER A 209 6.35 -18.39 -7.56
CA SER A 209 6.11 -17.88 -6.20
C SER A 209 4.66 -18.02 -5.72
N TYR A 210 3.71 -18.23 -6.64
CA TYR A 210 2.28 -18.29 -6.38
C TYR A 210 1.62 -19.64 -6.76
N ASP A 211 2.40 -20.66 -7.19
CA ASP A 211 1.85 -21.96 -7.64
C ASP A 211 0.99 -22.65 -6.56
N GLU A 212 1.35 -22.46 -5.29
CA GLU A 212 0.67 -23.06 -4.13
C GLU A 212 -0.20 -22.05 -3.35
N VAL A 213 -0.52 -20.90 -3.96
CA VAL A 213 -1.32 -19.84 -3.34
C VAL A 213 -2.77 -19.94 -3.82
N ASP A 214 -3.67 -20.31 -2.91
CA ASP A 214 -5.10 -20.37 -3.19
C ASP A 214 -5.74 -18.99 -3.08
N PHE A 215 -5.65 -18.19 -4.15
CA PHE A 215 -6.25 -16.85 -4.17
C PHE A 215 -7.77 -16.91 -4.05
N GLN A 216 -8.32 -16.21 -3.06
CA GLN A 216 -9.74 -15.89 -3.06
C GLN A 216 -10.03 -14.85 -4.14
N ARG A 217 -10.31 -15.30 -5.37
CA ARG A 217 -10.67 -14.43 -6.49
C ARG A 217 -12.09 -13.90 -6.28
N GLY A 218 -12.19 -12.61 -5.98
CA GLY A 218 -13.45 -11.87 -6.15
C GLY A 218 -13.83 -11.77 -7.64
N PRO A 219 -15.05 -11.31 -7.96
CA PRO A 219 -15.47 -11.13 -9.34
C PRO A 219 -14.49 -10.21 -10.09
N GLU A 220 -14.12 -10.59 -11.32
CA GLU A 220 -13.33 -9.72 -12.19
C GLU A 220 -14.14 -8.45 -12.49
N SER A 221 -13.74 -7.32 -11.91
CA SER A 221 -14.28 -6.01 -12.26
C SER A 221 -13.42 -5.42 -13.38
N ALA A 222 -14.06 -5.10 -14.51
CA ALA A 222 -13.42 -4.34 -15.58
C ALA A 222 -13.16 -2.87 -15.21
N ALA A 223 -13.60 -2.44 -14.02
CA ALA A 223 -13.41 -1.08 -13.55
C ALA A 223 -11.94 -0.78 -13.25
N LEU A 224 -11.50 0.40 -13.67
CA LEU A 224 -10.17 0.88 -13.38
C LEU A 224 -10.05 1.22 -11.90
N LYS A 225 -9.15 0.56 -11.16
CA LYS A 225 -8.94 0.82 -9.73
C LYS A 225 -7.89 1.88 -9.49
N TRP A 226 -8.21 2.87 -8.65
CA TRP A 226 -7.26 3.85 -8.13
C TRP A 226 -7.06 3.65 -6.63
N MET A 227 -5.90 4.08 -6.15
CA MET A 227 -5.58 4.09 -4.72
C MET A 227 -5.06 5.46 -4.32
N VAL A 228 -5.34 5.84 -3.08
CA VAL A 228 -4.75 7.01 -2.44
C VAL A 228 -4.01 6.54 -1.19
N LEU A 229 -2.72 6.87 -1.13
CA LEU A 229 -1.89 6.71 0.06
C LEU A 229 -1.78 8.06 0.77
N LEU A 230 -2.04 8.08 2.07
CA LEU A 230 -1.92 9.24 2.94
C LEU A 230 -0.81 8.96 3.95
N GLU A 231 0.31 9.67 3.84
CA GLU A 231 1.42 9.57 4.78
C GLU A 231 1.09 10.44 6.01
N ILE A 232 1.06 9.85 7.20
CA ILE A 232 0.63 10.51 8.44
C ILE A 232 1.75 10.39 9.47
N THR A 233 2.07 11.49 10.15
CA THR A 233 2.92 11.44 11.34
C THR A 233 2.10 11.11 12.58
N ASP A 234 2.64 10.23 13.41
CA ASP A 234 2.12 9.98 14.76
C ASP A 234 3.00 10.72 15.78
N PRO A 235 2.41 11.35 16.80
CA PRO A 235 3.15 11.77 17.98
C PRO A 235 3.84 10.58 18.65
N LEU A 236 5.00 10.85 19.27
CA LEU A 236 5.69 9.85 20.06
C LEU A 236 4.77 9.36 21.20
N GLY A 237 4.64 8.04 21.32
CA GLY A 237 3.81 7.40 22.34
C GLY A 237 2.32 7.25 21.98
N SER A 238 1.89 7.70 20.80
CA SER A 238 0.55 7.40 20.31
C SER A 238 0.37 5.90 20.04
N PRO A 239 -0.85 5.36 20.20
CA PRO A 239 -1.11 3.97 19.82
C PRO A 239 -0.79 3.74 18.34
N PHE A 240 -0.36 2.53 18.03
CA PHE A 240 0.00 2.15 16.67
C PHE A 240 -1.18 2.35 15.71
N ALA A 241 -0.97 3.06 14.59
CA ALA A 241 -2.01 3.40 13.62
C ALA A 241 -3.21 4.20 14.19
N SER A 242 -2.99 5.04 15.22
CA SER A 242 -4.09 5.76 15.89
C SER A 242 -4.60 7.00 15.14
N TYR A 243 -3.78 7.58 14.27
CA TYR A 243 -4.17 8.79 13.54
C TYR A 243 -4.75 8.43 12.17
N GLY A 244 -6.06 8.57 12.06
CA GLY A 244 -6.75 8.64 10.78
C GLY A 244 -7.27 10.05 10.55
N PRO A 245 -7.10 10.67 9.36
CA PRO A 245 -8.00 11.74 8.97
C PRO A 245 -9.44 11.20 9.07
N GLN A 246 -10.34 11.94 9.70
CA GLN A 246 -11.76 11.58 9.69
C GLN A 246 -12.16 11.43 8.21
N SER A 247 -12.45 10.19 7.82
CA SER A 247 -12.49 9.73 6.41
C SER A 247 -13.48 10.49 5.53
N ASP A 248 -14.37 11.25 6.14
CA ASP A 248 -15.51 11.85 5.49
C ASP A 248 -15.11 12.97 4.54
N ASP A 249 -14.00 13.67 4.81
CA ASP A 249 -13.55 14.79 3.98
C ASP A 249 -13.08 14.35 2.59
N ILE A 250 -12.22 13.32 2.53
CA ILE A 250 -11.78 12.78 1.24
C ILE A 250 -12.93 12.06 0.54
N LYS A 251 -13.75 11.28 1.25
CA LYS A 251 -14.92 10.60 0.68
C LYS A 251 -15.94 11.58 0.10
N GLN A 252 -16.16 12.73 0.73
CA GLN A 252 -17.04 13.76 0.18
C GLN A 252 -16.49 14.34 -1.13
N GLY A 253 -15.18 14.55 -1.20
CA GLY A 253 -14.52 14.99 -2.42
C GLY A 253 -14.56 13.93 -3.53
N LEU A 254 -14.33 12.66 -3.21
CA LEU A 254 -14.48 11.53 -4.14
C LEU A 254 -15.91 11.49 -4.71
N ARG A 255 -16.94 11.60 -3.86
CA ARG A 255 -18.35 11.63 -4.28
C ARG A 255 -18.64 12.79 -5.25
N LYS A 256 -18.06 13.97 -5.01
CA LYS A 256 -18.22 15.15 -5.89
C LYS A 256 -17.58 14.97 -7.27
N HIS A 257 -16.71 13.97 -7.43
CA HIS A 257 -16.04 13.63 -8.68
C HIS A 257 -16.51 12.26 -9.21
N ASP A 258 -17.77 11.92 -8.97
CA ASP A 258 -18.46 10.72 -9.47
C ASP A 258 -17.81 9.38 -9.09
N VAL A 259 -17.11 9.32 -7.97
CA VAL A 259 -16.69 8.04 -7.38
C VAL A 259 -17.86 7.43 -6.62
N ASP A 260 -18.20 6.19 -6.96
CA ASP A 260 -19.16 5.42 -6.16
C ASP A 260 -18.51 5.02 -4.83
N LEU A 261 -19.02 5.61 -3.75
CA LEU A 261 -18.52 5.35 -2.41
C LEU A 261 -18.78 3.93 -1.91
N SER A 262 -19.68 3.18 -2.55
CA SER A 262 -19.88 1.76 -2.23
C SER A 262 -18.63 0.92 -2.55
N THR A 263 -17.80 1.39 -3.48
CA THR A 263 -16.54 0.75 -3.89
C THR A 263 -15.34 1.19 -3.04
N VAL A 264 -15.50 2.20 -2.20
CA VAL A 264 -14.41 2.80 -1.44
C VAL A 264 -14.11 1.96 -0.19
N THR A 265 -12.93 1.36 -0.16
CA THR A 265 -12.36 0.79 1.07
C THR A 265 -11.32 1.73 1.65
N GLN A 266 -11.20 1.73 2.98
CA GLN A 266 -10.19 2.51 3.67
C GLN A 266 -9.64 1.74 4.87
N GLU A 267 -8.33 1.67 4.95
CA GLU A 267 -7.59 1.02 6.03
C GLU A 267 -6.46 1.93 6.52
N LEU A 268 -6.06 1.77 7.78
CA LEU A 268 -4.90 2.43 8.36
C LEU A 268 -3.88 1.37 8.74
N PHE A 269 -2.62 1.59 8.42
CA PHE A 269 -1.53 0.71 8.81
C PHE A 269 -0.41 1.50 9.48
N GLY A 270 0.12 0.96 10.58
CA GLY A 270 1.27 1.53 11.26
C GLY A 270 2.56 1.00 10.64
N LEU A 271 3.57 1.87 10.52
CA LEU A 271 4.86 1.53 9.95
C LEU A 271 5.60 0.54 10.85
N PHE A 272 6.07 -0.54 10.24
CA PHE A 272 6.74 -1.64 10.94
C PHE A 272 8.21 -1.79 10.51
N VAL A 273 8.50 -1.71 9.22
CA VAL A 273 9.87 -1.84 8.67
C VAL A 273 10.05 -0.90 7.47
N VAL A 274 11.25 -0.30 7.36
CA VAL A 274 11.72 0.38 6.15
C VAL A 274 13.11 -0.15 5.80
N MET A 275 13.33 -0.51 4.53
CA MET A 275 14.66 -0.86 4.00
C MET A 275 14.88 -0.13 2.67
N GLU A 276 16.10 0.37 2.46
CA GLU A 276 16.49 1.15 1.29
C GLU A 276 17.72 0.51 0.63
N GLU A 277 17.83 0.66 -0.70
CA GLU A 277 18.93 0.10 -1.52
C GLU A 277 20.31 0.68 -1.19
#